data_AF-A0AAQ4ESY9-F1
#
_entry.id   AF-A0AAQ4ESY9-F1
#
_cell.length_a   1.000
_cell.length_b   1.000
_cell.length_c   1.000
_cell.angle_alpha   90.00
_cell.angle_beta   90.00
_cell.angle_gamma   90.00
#
_symmetry.space_group_name_H-M   'P 1'
#
loop_
_entity.id
_entity.type
_entity.pdbx_description
1 polymer ?
#
loop_
_entity_poly.entity_id
_entity_poly.type
_entity_poly.pdbx_seq_one_letter_code
_entity_poly.pdbx_strand_id
1 'polypeptide(L)'
;MSASLMVKTEAPRIRTVKDVLRTPDKRILLFAESGFTDLLMYSDLESYRALYNQIKRTGGEEHPTKVFRESNMREVLGEEAVILQEKLTLDDQVGRQCPRLVGHGYFYFSEESLSALPISWYARADLDPVLRDEFYTRCTAVYAIVFMLCACAESLEIR
;
A
#
# COMPACT_ATOMS: atom_id res chain seq x y z
N MET A 1 43.02 8.89 -2.30
CA MET A 1 41.66 9.39 -2.01
C MET A 1 40.88 8.26 -1.37
N SER A 2 40.55 8.35 -0.08
CA SER A 2 39.67 7.39 0.59
C SER A 2 38.31 8.03 0.77
N ALA A 3 37.33 7.61 -0.02
CA ALA A 3 35.93 7.94 0.24
C ALA A 3 35.45 7.01 1.37
N SER A 4 35.30 7.54 2.58
CA SER A 4 34.58 6.86 3.65
C SER A 4 33.11 7.21 3.53
N LEU A 5 32.34 6.33 2.88
CA LEU A 5 30.88 6.41 2.90
C LEU A 5 30.42 5.99 4.31
N MET A 6 29.81 6.90 5.05
CA MET A 6 29.03 6.50 6.22
C MET A 6 27.77 5.84 5.68
N VAL A 7 27.83 4.52 5.46
CA VAL A 7 26.64 3.72 5.18
C VAL A 7 25.80 3.81 6.46
N LYS A 8 24.75 4.63 6.43
CA LYS A 8 23.74 4.61 7.48
C LYS A 8 23.30 3.15 7.59
N THR A 9 23.47 2.55 8.76
CA THR A 9 23.10 1.15 8.99
C THR A 9 21.67 0.98 8.51
N GLU A 10 21.45 0.10 7.54
CA GLU A 10 20.13 -0.07 6.96
C GLU A 10 19.17 -0.50 8.08
N ALA A 11 18.04 0.19 8.19
CA ALA A 11 16.99 -0.16 9.14
C ALA A 11 16.66 -1.65 9.00
N PRO A 12 16.37 -2.37 10.10
CA PRO A 12 15.90 -3.75 10.01
C PRO A 12 14.71 -3.83 9.05
N ARG A 13 14.91 -4.51 7.91
CA ARG A 13 13.88 -4.61 6.88
C ARG A 13 12.73 -5.47 7.37
N ILE A 14 11.52 -4.94 7.23
CA ILE A 14 10.27 -5.66 7.45
C ILE A 14 9.94 -6.41 6.17
N ARG A 15 10.07 -7.72 6.19
CA ARG A 15 9.75 -8.58 5.04
C ARG A 15 8.38 -9.22 5.17
N THR A 16 7.99 -9.52 6.41
CA THR A 16 6.77 -10.24 6.75
C THR A 16 6.00 -9.56 7.88
N VAL A 17 4.74 -9.92 8.05
CA VAL A 17 3.91 -9.54 9.20
C VAL A 17 4.58 -9.93 10.52
N LYS A 18 5.25 -11.09 10.55
CA LYS A 18 5.97 -11.53 11.75
C LYS A 18 7.09 -10.57 12.15
N ASP A 19 7.74 -9.91 11.18
CA ASP A 19 8.77 -8.91 11.48
C ASP A 19 8.16 -7.65 12.10
N VAL A 20 6.98 -7.22 11.64
CA VAL A 20 6.24 -6.11 12.25
C VAL A 20 5.90 -6.42 13.72
N LEU A 21 5.42 -7.63 13.98
CA LEU A 21 5.01 -8.07 15.32
C LEU A 21 6.17 -8.17 16.32
N ARG A 22 7.43 -8.21 15.85
CA ARG A 22 8.62 -8.12 16.73
C ARG A 22 8.84 -6.71 17.28
N THR A 23 8.19 -5.70 16.71
CA THR A 23 8.23 -4.31 17.16
C THR A 23 6.86 -3.90 17.67
N PRO A 24 6.46 -4.32 18.89
CA PRO A 24 5.10 -4.11 19.37
C PRO A 24 4.74 -2.63 19.50
N ASP A 25 5.70 -1.75 19.80
CA ASP A 25 5.40 -0.33 19.98
C ASP A 25 5.42 0.47 18.68
N LYS A 26 5.82 -0.15 17.56
CA LYS A 26 5.79 0.48 16.25
C LYS A 26 4.35 0.65 15.81
N ARG A 27 4.00 1.88 15.42
CA ARG A 27 2.65 2.21 14.94
C ARG A 27 2.45 1.67 13.54
N ILE A 28 1.29 1.06 13.28
CA ILE A 28 0.95 0.51 11.97
C ILE A 28 -0.19 1.32 11.39
N LEU A 29 0.14 2.21 10.47
CA LEU A 29 -0.81 3.10 9.81
C LEU A 29 -1.60 2.33 8.76
N LEU A 30 -2.92 2.41 8.85
CA LEU A 30 -3.86 1.76 7.94
C LEU A 30 -5.06 2.69 7.66
N PHE A 31 -5.61 2.61 6.46
CA PHE A 31 -6.89 3.24 6.14
C PHE A 31 -8.02 2.63 6.97
N ALA A 32 -8.72 3.48 7.71
CA ALA A 32 -9.97 3.13 8.36
C ALA A 32 -10.99 2.59 7.35
N GLU A 33 -11.74 1.58 7.75
CA GLU A 33 -12.80 0.97 6.93
C GLU A 33 -12.30 0.44 5.57
N SER A 34 -11.02 0.09 5.48
CA SER A 34 -10.45 -0.50 4.27
C SER A 34 -10.66 -2.01 4.20
N GLY A 35 -10.59 -2.59 3.00
CA GLY A 35 -10.62 -4.04 2.83
C GLY A 35 -9.49 -4.78 3.58
N PHE A 36 -8.37 -4.10 3.87
CA PHE A 36 -7.33 -4.66 4.76
C PHE A 36 -7.80 -4.74 6.22
N THR A 37 -8.63 -3.80 6.68
CA THR A 37 -9.23 -3.84 8.02
C THR A 37 -10.07 -5.11 8.17
N ASP A 38 -10.94 -5.37 7.19
CA ASP A 38 -11.77 -6.57 7.16
C ASP A 38 -10.93 -7.84 7.01
N LEU A 39 -9.94 -7.82 6.11
CA LEU A 39 -9.01 -8.95 5.91
C LEU A 39 -8.33 -9.35 7.22
N LEU A 40 -7.80 -8.38 7.97
CA LEU A 40 -7.09 -8.66 9.21
C LEU A 40 -8.03 -9.08 10.34
N MET A 41 -9.22 -8.47 10.41
CA MET A 41 -10.23 -8.74 11.44
C MET A 41 -10.84 -10.13 11.30
N TYR A 42 -11.16 -10.56 10.07
CA TYR A 42 -11.84 -11.82 9.80
C TYR A 42 -10.90 -12.97 9.40
N SER A 43 -9.58 -12.75 9.41
CA SER A 43 -8.60 -13.77 9.06
C SER A 43 -8.44 -14.86 10.13
N ASP A 44 -8.34 -16.11 9.68
CA ASP A 44 -8.01 -17.27 10.52
C ASP A 44 -6.53 -17.31 10.93
N LEU A 45 -5.66 -16.57 10.25
CA LEU A 45 -4.23 -16.47 10.60
C LEU A 45 -4.04 -15.66 11.88
N GLU A 46 -3.41 -16.30 12.88
CA GLU A 46 -3.11 -15.67 14.18
C GLU A 46 -2.24 -14.42 14.03
N SER A 47 -1.26 -14.43 13.12
CA SER A 47 -0.41 -13.27 12.84
C SER A 47 -1.20 -12.05 12.35
N TYR A 48 -2.29 -12.26 11.60
CA TYR A 48 -3.09 -11.15 11.07
C TYR A 48 -4.01 -10.58 12.15
N ARG A 49 -4.58 -11.43 13.01
CA ARG A 49 -5.30 -10.98 14.19
C ARG A 49 -4.39 -10.21 15.16
N ALA A 50 -3.17 -10.70 15.37
CA ALA A 50 -2.17 -10.00 16.19
C ALA A 50 -1.80 -8.64 15.60
N LEU A 51 -1.65 -8.56 14.27
CA LEU A 51 -1.39 -7.30 13.56
C LEU A 51 -2.55 -6.32 13.74
N TYR A 52 -3.79 -6.78 13.58
CA TYR A 52 -4.99 -5.98 13.82
C TYR A 52 -5.05 -5.45 15.25
N ASN A 53 -4.78 -6.30 16.24
CA ASN A 53 -4.74 -5.89 17.63
C ASN A 53 -3.65 -4.84 17.90
N GLN A 54 -2.49 -4.95 17.26
CA GLN A 54 -1.44 -3.93 17.35
C GLN A 54 -1.87 -2.61 16.69
N ILE A 55 -2.53 -2.64 15.53
CA ILE A 55 -3.09 -1.45 14.87
C ILE A 55 -4.06 -0.73 15.81
N LYS A 56 -5.00 -1.46 16.43
CA LYS A 56 -5.97 -0.89 17.38
C LYS A 56 -5.29 -0.32 18.62
N ARG A 57 -4.33 -1.05 19.21
CA ARG A 57 -3.59 -0.59 20.40
C ARG A 57 -2.76 0.67 20.13
N THR A 58 -2.15 0.77 18.96
CA THR A 58 -1.29 1.91 18.58
C THR A 58 -2.06 3.08 17.95
N GLY A 59 -3.39 2.98 17.82
CA GLY A 59 -4.21 4.00 17.17
C GLY A 59 -3.79 4.24 15.72
N GLY A 60 -3.41 3.19 15.02
CA GLY A 60 -2.86 3.25 13.66
C GLY A 60 -3.92 3.35 12.56
N GLU A 61 -5.17 3.03 12.87
CA GLU A 61 -6.27 3.16 11.93
C GLU A 61 -6.70 4.62 11.80
N GLU A 62 -6.51 5.20 10.62
CA GLU A 62 -6.78 6.60 10.33
C GLU A 62 -7.58 6.78 9.03
N HIS A 63 -8.34 7.87 8.96
CA HIS A 63 -9.03 8.25 7.73
C HIS A 63 -8.02 8.36 6.55
N PRO A 64 -8.36 7.94 5.32
CA PRO A 64 -7.43 7.90 4.19
C PRO A 64 -6.66 9.21 3.95
N THR A 65 -7.32 10.36 4.14
CA THR A 65 -6.69 11.68 3.98
C THR A 65 -5.69 12.05 5.09
N LYS A 66 -5.61 11.26 6.16
CA LYS A 66 -4.72 11.51 7.31
C LYS A 66 -3.53 10.56 7.36
N VAL A 67 -3.61 9.35 6.78
CA VAL A 67 -2.51 8.38 6.83
C VAL A 67 -1.22 8.96 6.25
N PHE A 68 -1.28 9.64 5.10
CA PHE A 68 -0.11 10.21 4.42
C PHE A 68 0.18 11.67 4.79
N ARG A 69 -0.36 12.16 5.90
CA ARG A 69 -0.02 13.50 6.40
C ARG A 69 1.45 13.57 6.80
N GLU A 70 2.04 14.76 6.69
CA GLU A 70 3.48 14.96 6.92
C GLU A 70 3.97 14.43 8.28
N SER A 71 3.17 14.54 9.36
CA SER A 71 3.57 14.04 10.69
C SER A 71 3.73 12.52 10.72
N ASN A 72 2.78 11.79 10.13
CA ASN A 72 2.83 10.33 10.05
C ASN A 72 4.01 9.88 9.16
N MET A 73 4.28 10.61 8.07
CA MET A 73 5.43 10.31 7.22
C MET A 73 6.77 10.60 7.92
N ARG A 74 6.83 11.57 8.83
CA ARG A 74 8.00 11.78 9.70
C ARG A 74 8.20 10.62 10.69
N GLU A 75 7.11 10.08 11.27
CA GLU A 75 7.18 8.86 12.10
C GLU A 75 7.73 7.68 11.28
N VAL A 76 7.29 7.53 10.02
CA VAL A 76 7.81 6.48 9.11
C VAL A 76 9.29 6.67 8.80
N LEU A 77 9.71 7.91 8.48
CA LEU A 77 11.12 8.24 8.25
C LEU A 77 11.99 8.03 9.51
N GLY A 78 11.41 8.20 10.70
CA GLY A 78 12.04 7.94 12.00
C GLY A 78 11.99 6.49 12.45
N GLU A 79 11.45 5.57 11.64
CA GLU A 79 11.25 4.15 11.95
C GLU A 79 10.27 3.88 13.11
N GLU A 80 9.47 4.87 13.51
CA GLU A 80 8.47 4.80 14.58
C GLU A 80 7.11 4.27 14.07
N ALA A 81 6.88 4.38 12.77
CA ALA A 81 5.68 3.88 12.11
C ALA A 81 5.97 3.10 10.82
N VAL A 82 5.01 2.25 10.43
CA VAL A 82 4.95 1.58 9.12
C VAL A 82 3.59 1.79 8.50
N ILE A 83 3.50 1.79 7.17
CA ILE A 83 2.23 1.93 6.46
C ILE A 83 1.86 0.57 5.88
N LEU A 84 0.63 0.14 6.13
CA LEU A 84 0.05 -1.02 5.49
C LEU A 84 -0.87 -0.55 4.35
N GLN A 85 -0.36 -0.58 3.11
CA GLN A 85 -1.11 -0.18 1.91
C GLN A 85 -0.51 -0.79 0.65
N GLU A 86 -1.31 -0.89 -0.41
CA GLU A 86 -0.85 -1.19 -1.76
C GLU A 86 0.04 -0.09 -2.34
N LYS A 87 1.01 -0.53 -3.15
CA LYS A 87 2.04 0.33 -3.75
C LYS A 87 1.48 1.51 -4.53
N LEU A 88 0.45 1.30 -5.35
CA LEU A 88 -0.11 2.34 -6.23
C LEU A 88 -0.61 3.55 -5.43
N THR A 89 -1.37 3.31 -4.36
CA THR A 89 -1.89 4.39 -3.52
C THR A 89 -0.77 5.05 -2.74
N LEU A 90 0.23 4.30 -2.27
CA LEU A 90 1.38 4.90 -1.60
C LEU A 90 2.11 5.86 -2.55
N ASP A 91 2.41 5.43 -3.77
CA ASP A 91 3.14 6.21 -4.77
C ASP A 91 2.36 7.51 -5.11
N ASP A 92 1.05 7.42 -5.34
CA ASP A 92 0.20 8.58 -5.64
C ASP A 92 0.06 9.55 -4.45
N GLN A 93 -0.24 9.02 -3.26
CA GLN A 93 -0.55 9.85 -2.10
C GLN A 93 0.68 10.52 -1.52
N VAL A 94 1.83 9.83 -1.44
CA VAL A 94 3.07 10.42 -0.94
C VAL A 94 3.53 11.56 -1.87
N GLY A 95 3.48 11.35 -3.19
CA GLY A 95 3.87 12.36 -4.17
C GLY A 95 3.03 13.64 -4.08
N ARG A 96 1.72 13.50 -3.81
CA ARG A 96 0.79 14.64 -3.69
C ARG A 96 0.82 15.32 -2.33
N GLN A 97 0.88 14.55 -1.24
CA GLN A 97 0.65 15.07 0.11
C GLN A 97 1.92 15.48 0.84
N CYS A 98 3.10 14.99 0.41
CA CYS A 98 4.36 15.19 1.13
C CYS A 98 5.46 15.86 0.29
N PRO A 99 5.21 17.00 -0.39
CA PRO A 99 6.22 17.66 -1.22
C PRO A 99 7.45 18.12 -0.43
N ARG A 100 7.30 18.37 0.88
CA ARG A 100 8.38 18.79 1.78
C ARG A 100 9.29 17.66 2.25
N LEU A 101 8.91 16.40 2.00
CA LEU A 101 9.70 15.23 2.39
C LEU A 101 10.42 14.59 1.19
N VAL A 102 10.32 15.21 0.01
CA VAL A 102 11.04 14.78 -1.19
C VAL A 102 12.55 14.80 -0.93
N GLY A 103 13.22 13.66 -1.15
CA GLY A 103 14.66 13.51 -0.94
C GLY A 103 15.09 13.25 0.50
N HIS A 104 14.16 13.19 1.46
CA HIS A 104 14.47 12.93 2.87
C HIS A 104 14.59 11.45 3.23
N GLY A 105 14.22 10.55 2.32
CA GLY A 105 14.33 9.10 2.53
C GLY A 105 13.87 8.30 1.31
N TYR A 106 13.95 6.98 1.45
CA TYR A 106 13.49 6.02 0.46
C TYR A 106 12.48 5.08 1.11
N PHE A 107 11.46 4.68 0.35
CA PHE A 107 10.56 3.60 0.73
C PHE A 107 11.12 2.28 0.22
N TYR A 108 10.88 1.22 0.99
CA TYR A 108 10.92 -0.15 0.49
C TYR A 108 9.57 -0.80 0.79
N PHE A 109 9.23 -1.81 0.00
CA PHE A 109 8.01 -2.58 0.18
C PHE A 109 8.36 -3.94 0.77
N SER A 110 7.46 -4.49 1.60
CA SER A 110 7.63 -5.85 2.13
C SER A 110 7.59 -6.88 0.99
N GLU A 111 8.26 -8.01 1.21
CA GLU A 111 8.22 -9.16 0.30
C GLU A 111 6.88 -9.90 0.43
N GLU A 112 6.32 -9.95 1.64
CA GLU A 112 4.99 -10.48 1.88
C GLU A 112 3.92 -9.50 1.35
N SER A 113 3.05 -10.01 0.49
CA SER A 113 1.78 -9.37 0.14
C SER A 113 0.67 -10.02 0.97
N LEU A 114 -0.12 -9.20 1.67
CA LEU A 114 -1.25 -9.71 2.47
C LEU A 114 -2.38 -10.27 1.60
N SER A 115 -2.58 -9.68 0.42
CA SER A 115 -3.58 -10.11 -0.54
C SER A 115 -3.30 -9.51 -1.91
N ALA A 116 -3.52 -10.31 -2.96
CA ALA A 116 -3.63 -9.81 -4.32
C ALA A 116 -5.11 -9.44 -4.57
N LEU A 117 -5.53 -8.26 -4.11
CA LEU A 117 -6.88 -7.78 -4.37
C LEU A 117 -6.97 -7.23 -5.80
N PRO A 118 -7.76 -7.85 -6.70
CA PRO A 118 -7.99 -7.26 -8.01
C PRO A 118 -8.83 -5.99 -7.85
N ILE A 119 -8.40 -4.92 -8.52
CA ILE A 119 -9.26 -3.74 -8.70
C ILE A 119 -10.46 -4.18 -9.52
N SER A 120 -11.64 -4.17 -8.90
CA SER A 120 -12.87 -4.69 -9.46
C SER A 120 -13.91 -3.59 -9.61
N TRP A 121 -14.74 -3.69 -10.63
CA TRP A 121 -15.84 -2.77 -10.88
C TRP A 121 -17.14 -3.39 -10.35
N TYR A 122 -17.90 -2.60 -9.59
CA TYR A 122 -19.20 -3.02 -9.07
C TYR A 122 -20.31 -2.19 -9.71
N ALA A 123 -21.34 -2.86 -10.20
CA ALA A 123 -22.59 -2.27 -10.63
C ALA A 123 -23.71 -2.70 -9.68
N ARG A 124 -24.75 -1.87 -9.55
CA ARG A 124 -25.94 -2.26 -8.80
C ARG A 124 -26.58 -3.49 -9.43
N ALA A 125 -27.11 -4.39 -8.60
CA ALA A 125 -27.78 -5.61 -9.07
C ALA A 125 -29.01 -5.31 -9.96
N ASP A 126 -29.66 -4.18 -9.72
CA ASP A 126 -30.82 -3.69 -10.47
C ASP A 126 -30.46 -2.69 -11.58
N LEU A 127 -29.18 -2.58 -11.96
CA LEU A 127 -28.78 -1.78 -13.11
C LEU A 127 -29.44 -2.33 -14.38
N ASP A 128 -29.97 -1.42 -15.20
CA ASP A 128 -30.56 -1.76 -16.49
C ASP A 128 -29.62 -2.68 -17.30
N PRO A 129 -30.10 -3.83 -17.81
CA PRO A 129 -29.25 -4.81 -18.48
C PRO A 129 -28.47 -4.24 -19.67
N VAL A 130 -29.04 -3.30 -20.43
CA VAL A 130 -28.38 -2.68 -21.59
C VAL A 130 -27.22 -1.81 -21.12
N LEU A 131 -27.43 -0.99 -20.09
CA LEU A 131 -26.36 -0.19 -19.49
C LEU A 131 -25.26 -1.04 -18.86
N ARG A 132 -25.64 -2.14 -18.22
CA ARG A 132 -24.68 -3.08 -17.64
C ARG A 132 -23.81 -3.72 -18.71
N ASP A 133 -24.40 -4.18 -19.82
CA ASP A 133 -23.67 -4.82 -20.91
C ASP A 133 -22.76 -3.82 -21.64
N GLU A 134 -23.23 -2.58 -21.84
CA GLU A 134 -22.42 -1.51 -22.40
C GLU A 134 -21.23 -1.16 -21.48
N PHE A 135 -21.47 -1.07 -20.17
CA PHE A 135 -20.42 -0.84 -19.17
C PHE A 135 -19.34 -1.91 -19.23
N TYR A 136 -19.71 -3.19 -19.20
CA TYR A 136 -18.76 -4.30 -19.29
C TYR A 136 -17.99 -4.32 -20.61
N THR A 137 -18.66 -4.01 -21.73
CA THR A 137 -18.02 -3.92 -23.05
C THR A 137 -16.94 -2.83 -23.06
N ARG A 138 -17.27 -1.64 -22.55
CA ARG A 138 -16.34 -0.51 -22.48
C ARG A 138 -15.18 -0.77 -21.52
N CYS A 139 -15.45 -1.31 -20.34
CA CYS A 139 -14.40 -1.69 -19.39
C CYS A 139 -13.41 -2.68 -20.02
N THR A 140 -13.92 -3.73 -20.68
CA THR A 140 -13.08 -4.75 -21.32
C THR A 140 -12.23 -4.15 -22.44
N ALA A 141 -12.80 -3.25 -23.26
CA ALA A 141 -12.06 -2.55 -24.31
C ALA A 141 -10.91 -1.70 -23.75
N VAL A 142 -11.15 -0.98 -22.65
CA VAL A 142 -10.10 -0.19 -21.97
C VAL A 142 -9.00 -1.08 -21.41
N TYR A 143 -9.35 -2.19 -20.76
CA TYR A 143 -8.36 -3.16 -20.27
C TYR A 143 -7.50 -3.72 -21.41
N ALA A 144 -8.11 -4.09 -22.54
CA ALA A 144 -7.38 -4.61 -23.70
C ALA A 144 -6.38 -3.58 -24.27
N ILE A 145 -6.77 -2.30 -24.33
CA ILE A 145 -5.89 -1.20 -24.79
C ILE A 145 -4.73 -0.99 -23.82
N VAL A 146 -5.01 -0.89 -22.51
CA VAL A 146 -3.96 -0.70 -21.50
C VAL A 146 -2.98 -1.87 -21.50
N PHE A 147 -3.49 -3.10 -21.59
CA PHE A 147 -2.64 -4.29 -21.61
C PHE A 147 -1.74 -4.35 -22.86
N MET A 148 -2.28 -3.98 -24.04
CA MET A 148 -1.47 -3.85 -25.26
C MET A 148 -0.40 -2.77 -25.13
N LEU A 149 -0.73 -1.61 -24.55
CA LEU A 149 0.22 -0.52 -24.37
C LEU A 149 1.34 -0.88 -23.39
N CYS A 150 1.02 -1.56 -22.28
CA CYS A 150 2.01 -2.06 -21.32
C CYS A 150 2.92 -3.13 -21.96
N ALA A 151 2.37 -4.08 -22.71
CA ALA A 151 3.15 -5.10 -23.41
C ALA A 151 4.07 -4.49 -24.49
N CYS A 152 3.63 -3.42 -25.15
CA CYS A 152 4.47 -2.65 -26.07
C CYS A 152 5.56 -1.83 -25.34
N ALA A 153 5.30 -1.33 -24.13
CA ALA A 153 6.29 -0.59 -23.35
C ALA A 153 7.40 -1.50 -22.81
N GLU A 154 7.07 -2.70 -22.31
CA GLU A 154 8.06 -3.67 -21.82
C GLU A 154 8.97 -4.22 -22.95
N SER A 155 8.49 -4.24 -24.20
CA SER A 155 9.30 -4.62 -25.37
C SER A 155 10.21 -3.50 -25.88
N LEU A 156 10.06 -2.27 -25.38
CA LEU A 156 10.91 -1.11 -25.69
C LEU A 156 12.04 -0.88 -24.67
N GLU A 157 11.93 -1.40 -23.44
CA GLU A 157 12.99 -1.33 -22.41
C GLU A 157 14.06 -2.42 -22.54
N ILE A 158 13.88 -3.39 -23.46
CA ILE A 158 14.89 -4.40 -23.82
C ILE A 158 15.57 -3.98 -25.14
N ARG A 159 16.27 -2.84 -25.15
CA ARG A 159 17.26 -2.48 -26.19
C ARG A 159 18.37 -1.61 -25.64
#